data_AF-A0A967SEF7-F1
#
_entry.id   AF-A0A967SEF7-F1
#
_cell.length_a   1.000
_cell.length_b   1.000
_cell.length_c   1.000
_cell.angle_alpha   90.00
_cell.angle_beta   90.00
_cell.angle_gamma   90.00
#
_symmetry.space_group_name_H-M   'P 1'
#
loop_
_entity.id
_entity.type
_entity.pdbx_description
1 polymer ?
#
loop_
_entity_poly.entity_id
_entity_poly.type
_entity_poly.pdbx_seq_one_letter_code
_entity_poly.pdbx_strand_id
1 'polypeptide(L)'
;MRRITRTATMAAALALAAAPLAAQGGPGRGPAQGRGFMAGGPGAMARNPVQVVLDHRAQLELTAEQVATLESLRDRVQAENAPRWHQLQEAWGDVDPRALSVEERQELRQRMQELAPVRDQIRTTNRAAMDQVHELMTAEQESQLHGIMRRGNRGADGRGMRARGARRGGCC
;
A
#
# COMPACT_ATOMS: atom_id res chain seq x y z
N MET A 1 -57.86 -6.93 0.01
CA MET A 1 -57.59 -7.36 -1.38
C MET A 1 -57.73 -6.18 -2.33
N ARG A 2 -56.63 -5.55 -2.76
CA ARG A 2 -56.59 -4.70 -3.96
C ARG A 2 -55.21 -4.83 -4.60
N ARG A 3 -55.18 -5.50 -5.76
CA ARG A 3 -54.01 -5.63 -6.63
C ARG A 3 -53.94 -4.37 -7.48
N ILE A 4 -52.78 -3.71 -7.53
CA ILE A 4 -52.49 -2.65 -8.50
C ILE A 4 -51.26 -3.09 -9.29
N THR A 5 -51.53 -3.70 -10.44
CA THR A 5 -50.61 -3.89 -11.55
C THR A 5 -50.58 -2.60 -12.36
N ARG A 6 -49.41 -1.97 -12.55
CA ARG A 6 -49.12 -1.17 -13.75
C ARG A 6 -47.64 -1.28 -14.11
N THR A 7 -47.41 -2.06 -15.15
CA THR A 7 -46.25 -2.08 -16.03
C THR A 7 -46.04 -0.71 -16.67
N ALA A 8 -44.79 -0.23 -16.71
CA ALA A 8 -44.35 0.85 -17.58
C ALA A 8 -43.01 0.49 -18.22
N THR A 9 -43.11 -0.12 -19.39
CA THR A 9 -42.11 -0.13 -20.46
C THR A 9 -41.92 1.29 -20.97
N MET A 10 -40.69 1.81 -21.06
CA MET A 10 -40.26 2.51 -22.28
C MET A 10 -38.78 2.93 -22.32
N ALA A 11 -38.22 2.70 -23.51
CA ALA A 11 -37.23 3.48 -24.24
C ALA A 11 -35.78 3.51 -23.73
N ALA A 12 -35.00 2.57 -24.30
CA ALA A 12 -33.58 2.75 -24.52
C ALA A 12 -33.34 3.89 -25.54
N ALA A 13 -32.57 4.90 -25.14
CA ALA A 13 -31.97 5.86 -26.05
C ALA A 13 -30.47 5.54 -26.18
N LEU A 14 -30.09 4.92 -27.30
CA LEU A 14 -28.69 4.88 -27.73
C LEU A 14 -28.31 6.27 -28.26
N ALA A 15 -27.53 7.01 -27.49
CA ALA A 15 -26.79 8.17 -27.99
C ALA A 15 -25.33 7.74 -28.23
N LEU A 16 -24.97 7.47 -29.49
CA LEU A 16 -23.58 7.42 -29.92
C LEU A 16 -23.02 8.85 -29.92
N ALA A 17 -22.36 9.25 -28.84
CA ALA A 17 -21.53 10.43 -28.83
C ALA A 17 -20.10 10.05 -29.26
N ALA A 18 -19.70 10.50 -30.45
CA ALA A 18 -18.33 10.49 -30.90
C ALA A 18 -17.48 11.41 -30.00
N ALA A 19 -16.58 10.83 -29.21
CA ALA A 19 -15.64 11.59 -28.41
C ALA A 19 -14.38 11.93 -29.24
N PRO A 20 -13.87 13.16 -29.19
CA PRO A 20 -12.67 13.57 -29.90
C PRO A 20 -11.42 12.91 -29.31
N LEU A 21 -10.56 12.39 -30.19
CA LEU A 21 -9.19 11.98 -29.88
C LEU A 21 -8.38 13.20 -29.43
N ALA A 22 -8.29 13.41 -28.11
CA ALA A 22 -7.29 14.29 -27.52
C ALA A 22 -5.94 13.57 -27.51
N ALA A 23 -5.19 13.72 -28.60
CA ALA A 23 -3.75 13.59 -28.60
C ALA A 23 -3.15 14.90 -28.07
N GLN A 24 -2.50 14.85 -26.90
CA GLN A 24 -1.33 15.67 -26.54
C GLN A 24 -0.94 15.49 -25.06
N GLY A 25 0.36 15.35 -24.81
CA GLY A 25 0.95 15.97 -23.62
C GLY A 25 1.44 15.05 -22.50
N GLY A 26 2.53 14.32 -22.76
CA GLY A 26 3.60 14.19 -21.79
C GLY A 26 3.61 12.92 -20.92
N PRO A 27 4.78 12.28 -20.74
CA PRO A 27 5.01 11.37 -19.62
C PRO A 27 5.08 12.21 -18.34
N GLY A 28 3.90 12.63 -17.86
CA GLY A 28 3.69 13.11 -16.51
C GLY A 28 3.84 11.94 -15.56
N ARG A 29 5.10 11.53 -15.36
CA ARG A 29 5.54 10.78 -14.20
C ARG A 29 5.07 11.60 -13.01
N GLY A 30 3.92 11.24 -12.45
CA GLY A 30 3.44 11.77 -11.19
C GLY A 30 4.60 11.74 -10.20
N PRO A 31 4.64 12.67 -9.22
CA PRO A 31 5.76 12.81 -8.30
C PRO A 31 6.16 11.41 -7.86
N ALA A 32 7.35 10.99 -8.29
CA ALA A 32 7.89 9.69 -7.96
C ALA A 32 7.95 9.67 -6.44
N GLN A 33 6.94 9.06 -5.82
CA GLN A 33 6.88 8.88 -4.37
C GLN A 33 8.17 8.17 -3.98
N GLY A 34 9.02 8.92 -3.30
CA GLY A 34 10.10 8.44 -2.46
C GLY A 34 10.96 7.36 -3.09
N ARG A 35 11.93 7.77 -3.90
CA ARG A 35 13.18 7.04 -4.06
C ARG A 35 13.86 6.96 -2.67
N GLY A 36 13.53 5.96 -1.85
CA GLY A 36 14.16 5.82 -0.54
C GLY A 36 13.52 4.96 0.54
N PHE A 37 12.54 4.09 0.27
CA PHE A 37 12.09 3.15 1.30
C PHE A 37 13.02 1.93 1.33
N MET A 38 14.14 2.08 2.04
CA MET A 38 14.96 0.96 2.48
C MET A 38 14.04 -0.07 3.17
N ALA A 39 14.23 -1.35 2.84
CA ALA A 39 13.61 -2.46 3.57
C ALA A 39 13.97 -2.32 5.06
N GLY A 40 12.99 -1.93 5.88
CA GLY A 40 13.16 -1.70 7.32
C GLY A 40 13.12 -0.24 7.79
N GLY A 41 12.99 0.75 6.91
CA GLY A 41 12.72 2.14 7.30
C GLY A 41 11.28 2.35 7.79
N PRO A 42 10.97 3.46 8.48
CA PRO A 42 9.64 3.74 9.04
C PRO A 42 8.56 3.80 7.94
N GLY A 43 8.94 4.21 6.74
CA GLY A 43 8.06 4.21 5.58
C GLY A 43 7.66 2.83 5.05
N ALA A 44 8.39 1.76 5.37
CA ALA A 44 7.97 0.40 5.05
C ALA A 44 6.80 -0.05 5.94
N MET A 45 6.69 0.46 7.16
CA MET A 45 5.53 0.24 8.03
C MET A 45 4.40 1.23 7.77
N ALA A 46 4.69 2.40 7.18
CA ALA A 46 3.73 3.49 6.94
C ALA A 46 2.63 3.14 5.92
N ARG A 47 2.81 2.12 5.09
CA ARG A 47 1.80 1.75 4.09
C ARG A 47 0.65 1.00 4.75
N ASN A 48 -0.55 1.59 4.68
CA ASN A 48 -1.79 0.94 5.10
C ASN A 48 -1.98 -0.37 4.29
N PRO A 49 -2.14 -1.54 4.93
CA PRO A 49 -2.24 -2.82 4.23
C PRO A 49 -3.49 -2.91 3.34
N VAL A 50 -4.58 -2.24 3.71
CA VAL A 50 -5.82 -2.20 2.92
C VAL A 50 -5.60 -1.43 1.61
N GLN A 51 -4.78 -0.38 1.63
CA GLN A 51 -4.41 0.33 0.41
C GLN A 51 -3.68 -0.60 -0.58
N VAL A 52 -2.87 -1.55 -0.08
CA VAL A 52 -2.19 -2.53 -0.95
C VAL A 52 -3.23 -3.37 -1.72
N VAL A 53 -4.28 -3.81 -1.05
CA VAL A 53 -5.37 -4.58 -1.68
C VAL A 53 -6.08 -3.74 -2.74
N LEU A 54 -6.43 -2.50 -2.41
CA LEU A 54 -7.09 -1.55 -3.33
C LEU A 54 -6.23 -1.20 -4.54
N ASP A 55 -4.91 -1.14 -4.40
CA ASP A 55 -3.96 -0.93 -5.51
C ASP A 55 -3.98 -2.10 -6.51
N HIS A 56 -4.37 -3.29 -6.05
CA HIS A 56 -4.49 -4.50 -6.87
C HIS A 56 -5.94 -4.88 -7.20
N ARG A 57 -6.92 -3.98 -7.02
CA ARG A 57 -8.36 -4.27 -7.19
C ARG A 57 -8.74 -4.91 -8.53
N ALA A 58 -8.13 -4.46 -9.63
CA ALA A 58 -8.40 -5.01 -10.96
C ALA A 58 -7.81 -6.41 -11.15
N GLN A 59 -6.66 -6.69 -10.54
CA GLN A 59 -6.01 -7.99 -10.58
C GLN A 59 -6.72 -9.02 -9.69
N LEU A 60 -7.28 -8.56 -8.57
CA LEU A 60 -8.06 -9.36 -7.62
C LEU A 60 -9.53 -9.48 -8.02
N GLU A 61 -9.92 -8.86 -9.14
CA GLU A 61 -11.31 -8.86 -9.64
C GLU A 61 -12.32 -8.45 -8.55
N LEU A 62 -11.98 -7.44 -7.74
CA LEU A 62 -12.83 -6.99 -6.65
C LEU A 62 -14.13 -6.40 -7.20
N THR A 63 -15.27 -6.76 -6.61
CA THR A 63 -16.57 -6.17 -6.95
C THR A 63 -16.64 -4.71 -6.50
N ALA A 64 -17.56 -3.93 -7.08
CA ALA A 64 -17.76 -2.54 -6.67
C ALA A 64 -18.12 -2.41 -5.17
N GLU A 65 -18.89 -3.37 -4.65
CA GLU A 65 -19.29 -3.44 -3.23
C GLU A 65 -18.09 -3.75 -2.33
N GLN A 66 -17.23 -4.69 -2.73
CA GLN A 66 -15.98 -4.99 -2.03
C GLN A 66 -15.06 -3.77 -2.01
N VAL A 67 -14.90 -3.08 -3.15
CA VAL A 67 -14.08 -1.87 -3.26
C VAL A 67 -14.60 -0.77 -2.32
N ALA A 68 -15.90 -0.47 -2.32
CA ALA A 68 -16.47 0.54 -1.43
C ALA A 68 -16.26 0.20 0.06
N THR A 69 -16.41 -1.08 0.42
CA THR A 69 -16.17 -1.55 1.79
C THR A 69 -14.70 -1.40 2.20
N LEU A 70 -13.78 -1.76 1.30
CA LEU A 70 -12.33 -1.63 1.52
C LEU A 70 -11.87 -0.17 1.59
N GLU A 71 -12.47 0.74 0.83
CA GLU A 71 -12.19 2.18 0.92
C GLU A 71 -12.59 2.74 2.28
N SER A 72 -13.78 2.39 2.77
CA SER A 72 -14.23 2.76 4.12
C SER A 72 -13.31 2.19 5.21
N LEU A 73 -12.91 0.92 5.06
CA LEU A 73 -11.97 0.27 5.97
C LEU A 73 -10.60 0.97 5.95
N ARG A 74 -10.07 1.31 4.77
CA ARG A 74 -8.81 2.05 4.60
C ARG A 74 -8.88 3.37 5.35
N ASP A 75 -9.93 4.15 5.14
CA ASP A 75 -10.07 5.49 5.72
C ASP A 75 -10.14 5.41 7.26
N ARG A 76 -10.89 4.44 7.79
CA ARG A 76 -10.93 4.19 9.24
C ARG A 76 -9.56 3.83 9.81
N VAL A 77 -8.85 2.88 9.19
CA VAL A 77 -7.52 2.46 9.63
C VAL A 77 -6.52 3.61 9.55
N GLN A 78 -6.61 4.42 8.50
CA GLN A 78 -5.76 5.60 8.33
C GLN A 78 -6.03 6.63 9.42
N ALA A 79 -7.30 6.96 9.68
CA ALA A 79 -7.67 7.89 10.74
C ALA A 79 -7.22 7.41 12.13
N GLU A 80 -7.38 6.11 12.42
CA GLU A 80 -6.99 5.53 13.70
C GLU A 80 -5.46 5.54 13.90
N ASN A 81 -4.69 5.25 12.85
CA ASN A 81 -3.23 5.19 12.93
C ASN A 81 -2.54 6.55 12.72
N ALA A 82 -3.22 7.55 12.16
CA ALA A 82 -2.66 8.88 11.92
C ALA A 82 -1.93 9.51 13.14
N PRO A 83 -2.53 9.58 14.35
CA PRO A 83 -1.84 10.15 15.50
C PRO A 83 -0.62 9.32 15.94
N ARG A 84 -0.66 7.99 15.78
CA ARG A 84 0.47 7.10 16.09
C ARG A 84 1.61 7.28 15.10
N TRP A 85 1.29 7.49 13.83
CA TRP A 85 2.27 7.84 12.80
C TRP A 85 2.95 9.17 13.08
N HIS A 86 2.18 10.18 13.53
CA HIS A 86 2.73 11.47 13.92
C HIS A 86 3.76 11.31 15.05
N GLN A 87 3.44 10.56 16.11
CA GLN A 87 4.37 10.29 17.21
C GLN A 87 5.67 9.61 16.74
N LEU A 88 5.55 8.63 15.84
CA LEU A 88 6.72 7.96 15.27
C LEU A 88 7.56 8.91 14.40
N GLN A 89 6.90 9.78 13.62
CA GLN A 89 7.57 10.76 12.77
C GLN A 89 8.29 11.83 13.59
N GLU A 90 7.66 12.37 14.63
CA GLU A 90 8.28 13.35 15.53
C GLU A 90 9.54 12.80 16.20
N ALA A 91 9.50 11.54 16.62
CA ALA A 91 10.64 10.90 17.26
C ALA A 91 11.77 10.55 16.28
N TRP A 92 11.43 10.31 15.00
CA TRP A 92 12.41 10.10 13.95
C TRP A 92 13.04 11.41 13.48
N GLY A 93 12.23 12.48 13.39
CA GLY A 93 12.59 13.72 12.72
C GLY A 93 12.95 13.52 11.24
N ASP A 94 13.56 14.53 10.63
CA ASP A 94 14.09 14.46 9.26
C ASP A 94 15.53 13.91 9.21
N VAL A 95 15.80 12.94 10.06
CA VAL A 95 17.16 12.42 10.28
C VAL A 95 17.51 11.36 9.24
N ASP A 96 18.58 11.58 8.46
CA ASP A 96 19.20 10.53 7.65
C ASP A 96 20.03 9.60 8.56
N PRO A 97 19.62 8.33 8.77
CA PRO A 97 20.33 7.42 9.66
C PRO A 97 21.79 7.14 9.25
N ARG A 98 22.15 7.43 7.99
CA ARG A 98 23.52 7.27 7.46
C ARG A 98 24.43 8.46 7.78
N ALA A 99 23.85 9.62 8.03
CA ALA A 99 24.58 10.83 8.40
C ALA A 99 24.85 10.92 9.91
N LEU A 100 24.16 10.10 10.71
CA LEU A 100 24.29 10.08 12.17
C LEU A 100 25.62 9.49 12.65
N SER A 101 26.14 10.07 13.74
CA SER A 101 27.25 9.53 14.53
C SER A 101 26.87 8.17 15.17
N VAL A 102 27.82 7.55 15.89
CA VAL A 102 27.53 6.29 16.61
C VAL A 102 26.58 6.56 17.78
N GLU A 103 26.84 7.65 18.50
CA GLU A 103 26.10 8.10 19.67
C GLU A 103 24.66 8.49 19.30
N GLU A 104 24.48 9.31 18.25
CA GLU A 104 23.16 9.71 17.76
C GLU A 104 22.34 8.51 17.27
N ARG A 105 22.98 7.51 16.64
CA ARG A 105 22.31 6.24 16.28
C ARG A 105 21.92 5.42 17.49
N GLN A 106 22.65 5.51 18.59
CA GLN A 106 22.29 4.81 19.83
C GLN A 106 21.11 5.49 20.51
N GLU A 107 21.11 6.81 20.58
CA GLU A 107 19.96 7.58 21.08
C GLU A 107 18.71 7.36 20.26
N LEU A 108 18.80 7.44 18.93
CA LEU A 108 17.67 7.16 18.04
C LEU A 108 17.13 5.74 18.27
N ARG A 109 18.02 4.75 18.45
CA ARG A 109 17.61 3.38 18.77
C ARG A 109 16.88 3.28 20.12
N GLN A 110 17.31 4.00 21.15
CA GLN A 110 16.64 4.03 22.45
C GLN A 110 15.25 4.65 22.32
N ARG A 111 15.12 5.82 21.68
CA ARG A 111 13.82 6.46 21.41
C ARG A 111 12.88 5.54 20.63
N MET A 112 13.40 4.81 19.64
CA MET A 112 12.61 3.83 18.87
C MET A 112 12.21 2.59 19.67
N GLN A 113 12.95 2.23 20.73
CA GLN A 113 12.57 1.16 21.66
C GLN A 113 11.45 1.63 22.59
N GLU A 114 11.52 2.87 23.08
CA GLU A 114 10.47 3.48 23.90
C GLU A 114 9.13 3.57 23.14
N LEU A 115 9.19 3.75 21.82
CA LEU A 115 8.02 3.78 20.93
C LEU A 115 7.60 2.40 20.40
N ALA A 116 8.18 1.30 20.90
CA ALA A 116 7.73 -0.03 20.56
C ALA A 116 6.21 -0.26 20.78
N PRO A 117 5.59 0.21 21.89
CA PRO A 117 4.15 0.06 22.11
C PRO A 117 3.31 0.75 21.02
N VAL A 118 3.72 1.92 20.54
CA VAL A 118 3.02 2.66 19.47
C VAL A 118 3.06 1.86 18.17
N ARG A 119 4.22 1.28 17.83
CA ARG A 119 4.37 0.40 16.66
C ARG A 119 3.50 -0.86 16.77
N ASP A 120 3.40 -1.44 17.96
CA ASP A 120 2.60 -2.65 18.18
C ASP A 120 1.10 -2.39 18.11
N GLN A 121 0.65 -1.20 18.52
CA GLN A 121 -0.73 -0.75 18.29
C GLN A 121 -1.03 -0.64 16.79
N ILE A 122 -0.17 0.03 16.01
CA ILE A 122 -0.33 0.13 14.55
C ILE A 122 -0.40 -1.27 13.92
N ARG A 123 0.48 -2.19 14.33
CA ARG A 123 0.49 -3.57 13.84
C ARG A 123 -0.80 -4.32 14.19
N THR A 124 -1.31 -4.12 15.39
CA THR A 124 -2.58 -4.71 15.84
C THR A 124 -3.75 -4.19 15.01
N THR A 125 -3.88 -2.87 14.84
CA THR A 125 -4.91 -2.25 13.99
C THR A 125 -4.81 -2.76 12.54
N ASN A 126 -3.59 -2.82 12.00
CA ASN A 126 -3.35 -3.33 10.64
C ASN A 126 -3.71 -4.82 10.51
N ARG A 127 -3.43 -5.64 11.53
CA ARG A 127 -3.81 -7.06 11.55
C ARG A 127 -5.32 -7.23 11.56
N ALA A 128 -6.00 -6.54 12.47
CA ALA A 128 -7.46 -6.58 12.56
C ALA A 128 -8.14 -6.11 11.26
N ALA A 129 -7.54 -5.14 10.56
CA ALA A 129 -8.00 -4.72 9.25
C ALA A 129 -7.81 -5.82 8.20
N MET A 130 -6.66 -6.51 8.20
CA MET A 130 -6.42 -7.62 7.26
C MET A 130 -7.31 -8.83 7.54
N ASP A 131 -7.68 -9.09 8.80
CA ASP A 131 -8.64 -10.13 9.13
C ASP A 131 -10.01 -9.81 8.48
N GLN A 132 -10.47 -8.55 8.56
CA GLN A 132 -11.68 -8.09 7.87
C GLN A 132 -11.55 -8.14 6.33
N VAL A 133 -10.37 -7.88 5.78
CA VAL A 133 -10.12 -8.05 4.34
C VAL A 133 -10.34 -9.51 3.95
N HIS A 134 -9.81 -10.48 4.71
CA HIS A 134 -9.97 -11.89 4.41
C HIS A 134 -11.44 -12.34 4.47
N GLU A 135 -12.22 -11.82 5.42
CA GLU A 135 -13.67 -12.10 5.52
C GLU A 135 -14.47 -11.58 4.31
N LEU A 136 -13.98 -10.53 3.63
CA LEU A 136 -14.62 -9.94 2.45
C LEU A 136 -14.25 -10.61 1.13
N MET A 137 -13.14 -11.35 1.09
CA MET A 137 -12.58 -11.92 -0.14
C MET A 137 -13.00 -13.37 -0.33
N THR A 138 -13.06 -13.82 -1.59
CA THR A 138 -13.17 -15.26 -1.87
C THR A 138 -11.83 -15.96 -1.67
N ALA A 139 -11.84 -17.29 -1.54
CA ALA A 139 -10.61 -18.08 -1.40
C ALA A 139 -9.66 -17.91 -2.59
N GLU A 140 -10.20 -17.74 -3.81
CA GLU A 140 -9.41 -17.49 -5.02
C GLU A 140 -8.71 -16.13 -4.94
N GLN A 141 -9.44 -15.09 -4.55
CA GLN A 141 -8.90 -13.74 -4.39
C GLN A 141 -7.83 -13.70 -3.29
N GLU A 142 -8.04 -14.40 -2.18
CA GLU A 142 -7.08 -14.50 -1.08
C GLU A 142 -5.78 -15.19 -1.54
N SER A 143 -5.89 -16.29 -2.27
CA SER A 143 -4.74 -16.99 -2.86
C SER A 143 -3.94 -16.10 -3.81
N GLN A 144 -4.63 -15.32 -4.65
CA GLN A 144 -4.00 -14.34 -5.53
C GLN A 144 -3.30 -13.22 -4.75
N LEU A 145 -3.95 -12.67 -3.73
CA LEU A 145 -3.40 -11.64 -2.85
C LEU A 145 -2.12 -12.12 -2.16
N HIS A 146 -2.12 -13.34 -1.63
CA HIS A 146 -0.93 -13.94 -1.04
C HIS A 146 0.20 -14.11 -2.08
N GLY A 147 -0.14 -14.44 -3.33
CA GLY A 147 0.81 -14.43 -4.45
C GLY A 147 1.43 -13.06 -4.71
N ILE A 148 0.62 -12.00 -4.70
CA ILE A 148 1.05 -10.61 -4.87
C ILE A 148 1.98 -10.19 -3.73
N MET A 149 1.56 -10.42 -2.47
CA MET A 149 2.34 -10.06 -1.28
C MET A 149 3.71 -10.76 -1.25
N ARG A 150 3.77 -12.06 -1.60
CA ARG A 150 5.04 -12.80 -1.67
C ARG A 150 6.00 -12.24 -2.73
N ARG A 151 5.48 -11.84 -3.90
CA ARG A 151 6.30 -11.29 -4.99
C ARG A 151 6.82 -9.90 -4.65
N GLY A 152 6.01 -9.06 -4.01
CA GLY A 152 6.41 -7.73 -3.54
C GLY A 152 7.63 -7.79 -2.63
N ASN A 153 7.67 -8.76 -1.71
CA ASN A 153 8.79 -8.91 -0.78
C ASN A 153 10.07 -9.41 -1.46
N ARG A 154 9.98 -10.36 -2.41
CA ARG A 154 11.18 -10.90 -3.11
C ARG A 154 11.89 -9.87 -3.99
N GLY A 155 11.19 -8.84 -4.47
CA GLY A 155 11.78 -7.78 -5.29
C GLY A 155 12.68 -6.79 -4.54
N ALA A 156 12.59 -6.75 -3.21
CA ALA A 156 13.43 -5.92 -2.35
C ALA A 156 14.78 -6.59 -2.03
N ASP A 157 14.78 -7.91 -1.87
CA ASP A 157 15.96 -8.67 -1.41
C ASP A 157 16.89 -9.11 -2.57
N GLY A 158 16.37 -9.19 -3.81
CA GLY A 158 17.07 -9.77 -4.95
C GLY A 158 18.11 -8.88 -5.66
N ARG A 159 18.23 -7.59 -5.30
CA ARG A 159 19.13 -6.63 -6.00
C ARG A 159 20.48 -6.36 -5.31
N GLY A 160 20.79 -7.04 -4.20
CA GLY A 160 22.01 -6.79 -3.43
C GLY A 160 23.20 -7.73 -3.69
N MET A 161 23.02 -8.90 -4.30
CA MET A 161 24.03 -9.98 -4.26
C MET A 161 24.77 -10.29 -5.56
N ARG A 162 24.53 -9.60 -6.68
CA ARG A 162 25.18 -9.93 -7.98
C ARG A 162 26.16 -8.87 -8.52
N ALA A 163 26.86 -8.15 -7.65
CA ALA A 163 27.89 -7.17 -8.09
C ALA A 163 29.22 -7.23 -7.33
N ARG A 164 29.56 -8.36 -6.67
CA ARG A 164 30.90 -8.62 -6.13
C ARG A 164 31.42 -9.96 -6.66
N GLY A 165 31.93 -9.97 -7.88
CA GLY A 165 32.52 -11.20 -8.42
C GLY A 165 32.81 -11.15 -9.91
N ALA A 166 33.41 -10.08 -10.43
CA ALA A 166 33.90 -10.08 -11.82
C ALA A 166 34.98 -9.01 -12.06
N ARG A 167 36.05 -8.97 -11.25
CA ARG A 167 37.33 -8.33 -11.64
C ARG A 167 38.52 -9.03 -10.95
N ARG A 168 38.82 -10.25 -11.39
CA ARG A 168 40.15 -10.87 -11.27
C ARG A 168 40.39 -11.86 -12.42
N GLY A 169 40.31 -11.35 -13.65
CA GLY A 169 41.18 -11.72 -14.76
C GLY A 169 41.69 -10.38 -15.27
N GLY A 170 42.98 -10.08 -15.36
CA GLY A 170 44.13 -10.90 -15.72
C GLY A 170 44.78 -10.14 -16.87
N CYS A 171 45.97 -9.58 -16.66
CA CYS A 171 46.85 -9.12 -17.74
C CYS A 171 48.29 -9.21 -17.24
N CYS A 172 49.01 -10.12 -17.88
CA CYS A 172 50.45 -10.13 -18.19
C CYS A 172 51.43 -9.98 -17.04
#